data_AF-A0A0F8WSS4-F1
#
_entry.id   AF-A0A0F8WSS4-F1
#
_cell.length_a   1.000
_cell.length_b   1.000
_cell.length_c   1.000
_cell.angle_alpha   90.00
_cell.angle_beta   90.00
_cell.angle_gamma   90.00
#
_symmetry.space_group_name_H-M   'P 1'
#
loop_
_entity.id
_entity.type
_entity.pdbx_description
1 polymer ?
#
loop_
_entity_poly.entity_id
_entity_poly.type
_entity_poly.pdbx_seq_one_letter_code
_entity_poly.pdbx_strand_id
1 'polypeptide(L)'
;EVTKRLPTAVTLATKDYTTGLMLQEIFNTDYFRVYTHHDVLGVELGGALKNVMAVASGISEGLGLGNSARSALITRSLAEMSRLGVSMGAKENTFMGLSGIGDLVLTCSSPLSRNYTVGYRLGQGETLGEIMEGRKSVAEGVHTAKAAFELSRMQNIDMPIVEQVYKVIYEDKPAKMAASDLMSRTPKPEFHEPEENGD
;
A
#
# COMPACT_ATOMS: atom_id res chain seq x y z
N GLU A 1 1.17 -19.06 7.05
CA GLU A 1 2.34 -19.06 7.97
C GLU A 1 1.90 -19.24 9.41
N VAL A 2 0.93 -18.45 9.88
CA VAL A 2 0.30 -18.61 11.20
C VAL A 2 -0.17 -20.04 11.51
N THR A 3 -0.91 -20.68 10.59
CA THR A 3 -1.35 -22.08 10.76
C THR A 3 -0.21 -23.10 10.84
N LYS A 4 0.97 -22.74 10.33
CA LYS A 4 2.21 -23.53 10.40
C LYS A 4 3.08 -23.14 11.60
N ARG A 5 2.60 -22.26 12.50
CA ARG A 5 3.32 -21.75 13.67
C ARG A 5 4.67 -21.09 13.35
N LEU A 6 4.78 -20.49 12.18
CA LEU A 6 5.97 -19.70 11.85
C LEU A 6 5.90 -18.32 12.54
N PRO A 7 7.04 -17.75 12.98
CA PRO A 7 7.07 -16.45 13.65
C PRO A 7 6.32 -15.37 12.85
N THR A 8 5.31 -14.78 13.47
CA THR A 8 4.46 -13.74 12.85
C THR A 8 4.28 -12.61 13.85
N ALA A 9 4.40 -11.38 13.40
CA ALA A 9 4.11 -10.18 14.19
C ALA A 9 2.97 -9.40 13.54
N VAL A 10 2.03 -8.91 14.34
CA VAL A 10 0.88 -8.12 13.87
C VAL A 10 0.66 -6.89 14.74
N THR A 11 -0.03 -5.90 14.17
CA THR A 11 -0.55 -4.76 14.92
C THR A 11 -2.02 -4.98 15.25
N LEU A 12 -2.39 -4.72 16.50
CA LEU A 12 -3.77 -4.65 16.97
C LEU A 12 -4.09 -3.20 17.31
N ALA A 13 -4.95 -2.57 16.52
CA ALA A 13 -5.33 -1.18 16.74
C ALA A 13 -6.68 -1.07 17.45
N THR A 14 -6.75 -0.26 18.50
CA THR A 14 -8.00 0.04 19.21
C THR A 14 -7.91 1.38 19.94
N LYS A 15 -9.05 2.09 20.01
CA LYS A 15 -9.17 3.31 20.81
C LYS A 15 -9.21 3.02 22.31
N ASP A 16 -9.69 1.83 22.71
CA ASP A 16 -9.79 1.45 24.12
C ASP A 16 -8.54 0.67 24.56
N TYR A 17 -7.77 1.26 25.48
CA TYR A 17 -6.53 0.69 25.98
C TYR A 17 -6.75 -0.65 26.70
N THR A 18 -7.79 -0.76 27.53
CA THR A 18 -8.07 -1.99 28.29
C THR A 18 -8.43 -3.16 27.38
N THR A 19 -9.29 -2.92 26.38
CA THR A 19 -9.58 -3.91 25.32
C THR A 19 -8.31 -4.29 24.56
N GLY A 20 -7.44 -3.32 24.27
CA GLY A 20 -6.17 -3.58 23.58
C GLY A 20 -5.27 -4.55 24.33
N LEU A 21 -5.08 -4.34 25.64
CA LEU A 21 -4.29 -5.24 26.49
C LEU A 21 -4.93 -6.62 26.60
N MET A 22 -6.24 -6.69 26.80
CA MET A 22 -6.97 -7.96 26.89
C MET A 22 -6.81 -8.78 25.61
N LEU A 23 -7.02 -8.17 24.45
CA LEU A 23 -6.87 -8.86 23.18
C LEU A 23 -5.41 -9.22 22.89
N GLN A 24 -4.47 -8.36 23.26
CA GLN A 24 -3.04 -8.68 23.16
C GLN A 24 -2.71 -9.93 23.98
N GLU A 25 -3.16 -10.03 25.22
CA GLU A 25 -2.94 -11.21 26.07
C GLU A 25 -3.57 -12.48 25.48
N ILE A 26 -4.80 -12.38 24.95
CA ILE A 26 -5.51 -13.52 24.35
C ILE A 26 -4.80 -14.06 23.10
N PHE A 27 -4.32 -13.17 22.22
CA PHE A 27 -3.79 -13.59 20.92
C PHE A 27 -2.28 -13.81 20.91
N ASN A 28 -1.54 -13.28 21.89
CA ASN A 28 -0.09 -13.38 21.91
C ASN A 28 0.37 -14.80 22.29
N THR A 29 1.19 -15.41 21.45
CA THR A 29 1.77 -16.75 21.67
C THR A 29 3.28 -16.73 21.50
N ASP A 30 3.92 -17.90 21.63
CA ASP A 30 5.35 -18.10 21.37
C ASP A 30 5.76 -17.89 19.89
N TYR A 31 4.81 -17.95 18.96
CA TYR A 31 5.04 -17.75 17.52
C TYR A 31 4.20 -16.63 16.89
N PHE A 32 3.24 -16.04 17.62
CA PHE A 32 2.37 -14.98 17.13
C PHE A 32 2.40 -13.78 18.07
N ARG A 33 3.10 -12.72 17.68
CA ARG A 33 3.34 -11.54 18.52
C ARG A 33 2.42 -10.39 18.17
N VAL A 34 1.70 -9.87 19.16
CA VAL A 34 0.75 -8.77 18.98
C VAL A 34 1.31 -7.47 19.56
N TYR A 35 1.33 -6.41 18.75
CA TYR A 35 1.69 -5.05 19.17
C TYR A 35 0.45 -4.16 19.17
N THR A 36 0.13 -3.56 20.31
CA THR A 36 -1.03 -2.66 20.42
C THR A 36 -0.74 -1.29 19.80
N HIS A 37 -1.78 -0.68 19.24
CA HIS A 37 -1.72 0.66 18.65
C HIS A 37 -3.02 1.43 18.90
N HIS A 38 -2.97 2.75 19.00
CA HIS A 38 -4.16 3.58 19.25
C HIS A 38 -4.70 4.28 18.00
N ASP A 39 -3.86 4.44 16.98
CA ASP A 39 -4.27 5.01 15.70
C ASP A 39 -4.96 3.96 14.83
N VAL A 40 -6.26 3.75 15.08
CA VAL A 40 -7.09 2.83 14.28
C VAL A 40 -7.13 3.25 12.82
N LEU A 41 -7.28 4.55 12.55
CA LEU A 41 -7.37 5.09 11.20
C LEU A 41 -6.09 4.82 10.40
N GLY A 42 -4.92 5.11 10.97
CA GLY A 42 -3.65 4.86 10.29
C GLY A 42 -3.39 3.38 10.01
N VAL A 43 -3.80 2.49 10.93
CA VAL A 43 -3.69 1.04 10.71
C VAL A 43 -4.62 0.57 9.59
N GLU A 44 -5.87 1.03 9.56
CA GLU A 44 -6.83 0.72 8.50
C GLU A 44 -6.36 1.23 7.13
N LEU A 45 -5.89 2.48 7.06
CA LEU A 45 -5.35 3.06 5.84
C LEU A 45 -4.09 2.32 5.38
N GLY A 46 -3.19 1.97 6.30
CA GLY A 46 -2.00 1.17 6.00
C GLY A 46 -2.36 -0.16 5.35
N GLY A 47 -3.27 -0.91 5.97
CA GLY A 47 -3.74 -2.21 5.49
C GLY A 47 -4.50 -2.15 4.16
N ALA A 48 -5.28 -1.09 3.93
CA ALA A 48 -6.01 -0.91 2.68
C ALA A 48 -5.09 -0.47 1.54
N LEU A 49 -4.33 0.62 1.72
CA LEU A 49 -3.56 1.25 0.65
C LEU A 49 -2.41 0.37 0.16
N LYS A 50 -1.80 -0.46 1.02
CA LYS A 50 -0.74 -1.39 0.61
C LYS A 50 -1.16 -2.30 -0.55
N ASN A 51 -2.46 -2.62 -0.67
CA ASN A 51 -2.97 -3.48 -1.72
C ASN A 51 -2.87 -2.81 -3.08
N VAL A 52 -3.09 -1.49 -3.16
CA VAL A 52 -2.88 -0.70 -4.39
C VAL A 52 -1.40 -0.66 -4.75
N MET A 53 -0.54 -0.46 -3.75
CA MET A 53 0.91 -0.43 -3.93
C MET A 53 1.47 -1.78 -4.39
N ALA A 54 0.87 -2.88 -3.93
CA ALA A 54 1.20 -4.22 -4.41
C ALA A 54 0.81 -4.44 -5.88
N VAL A 55 -0.30 -3.85 -6.36
CA VAL A 55 -0.62 -3.84 -7.80
C VAL A 55 0.47 -3.06 -8.56
N ALA A 56 0.87 -1.88 -8.09
CA ALA A 56 1.96 -1.12 -8.71
C ALA A 56 3.27 -1.92 -8.78
N SER A 57 3.61 -2.62 -7.69
CA SER A 57 4.81 -3.47 -7.61
C SER A 57 4.74 -4.64 -8.60
N GLY A 58 3.57 -5.28 -8.71
CA GLY A 58 3.32 -6.29 -9.72
C GLY A 58 3.50 -5.74 -11.13
N ILE A 59 2.95 -4.56 -11.44
CA ILE A 59 3.11 -3.91 -12.76
C ILE A 59 4.60 -3.69 -13.05
N SER A 60 5.36 -3.16 -12.09
CA SER A 60 6.79 -2.96 -12.22
C SER A 60 7.54 -4.25 -12.54
N GLU A 61 7.15 -5.37 -11.92
CA GLU A 61 7.72 -6.69 -12.20
C GLU A 61 7.32 -7.19 -13.59
N GLY A 62 6.03 -7.06 -13.97
CA GLY A 62 5.53 -7.47 -15.28
C GLY A 62 6.21 -6.71 -16.43
N LEU A 63 6.59 -5.45 -16.20
CA LEU A 63 7.36 -4.65 -17.14
C LEU A 63 8.86 -4.96 -17.14
N GLY A 64 9.35 -5.81 -16.23
CA GLY A 64 10.76 -6.18 -16.14
C GLY A 64 11.69 -5.06 -15.67
N LEU A 65 11.20 -4.13 -14.84
CA LEU A 65 11.96 -2.93 -14.43
C LEU A 65 13.05 -3.19 -13.37
N GLY A 66 13.05 -4.39 -12.76
CA GLY A 66 14.08 -4.84 -11.83
C GLY A 66 13.95 -4.33 -10.39
N ASN A 67 14.88 -4.79 -9.54
CA ASN A 67 14.79 -4.60 -8.09
C ASN A 67 14.94 -3.14 -7.63
N SER A 68 15.73 -2.32 -8.33
CA SER A 68 15.90 -0.90 -7.99
C SER A 68 14.60 -0.12 -8.17
N ALA A 69 13.85 -0.40 -9.25
CA ALA A 69 12.55 0.19 -9.48
C ALA A 69 11.56 -0.22 -8.39
N ARG A 70 11.53 -1.50 -8.00
CA ARG A 70 10.68 -1.99 -6.90
C ARG A 70 11.02 -1.34 -5.56
N SER A 71 12.32 -1.19 -5.25
CA SER A 71 12.77 -0.51 -4.02
C SER A 71 12.30 0.95 -3.98
N ALA A 72 12.55 1.71 -5.06
CA ALA A 72 12.09 3.09 -5.17
C ALA A 72 10.56 3.18 -5.07
N LEU A 73 9.84 2.27 -5.72
CA LEU A 73 8.38 2.22 -5.68
C LEU A 73 7.87 1.99 -4.26
N ILE A 74 8.43 1.05 -3.50
CA ILE A 74 8.03 0.79 -2.10
C ILE A 74 8.24 2.05 -1.24
N THR A 75 9.40 2.70 -1.36
CA THR A 75 9.70 3.94 -0.61
C THR A 75 8.71 5.05 -0.95
N ARG A 76 8.42 5.28 -2.24
CA ARG A 76 7.46 6.30 -2.67
C ARG A 76 6.02 5.95 -2.33
N SER A 77 5.68 4.66 -2.33
CA SER A 77 4.38 4.14 -1.89
C SER A 77 4.12 4.46 -0.43
N LEU A 78 5.11 4.24 0.43
CA LEU A 78 5.01 4.58 1.85
C LEU A 78 4.77 6.08 2.07
N ALA A 79 5.48 6.92 1.30
CA ALA A 79 5.28 8.37 1.35
C ALA A 79 3.88 8.80 0.91
N GLU A 80 3.29 8.15 -0.11
CA GLU A 80 1.90 8.39 -0.51
C GLU A 80 0.90 7.97 0.56
N MET A 81 1.07 6.77 1.12
CA MET A 81 0.23 6.26 2.21
C MET A 81 0.25 7.20 3.42
N SER A 82 1.45 7.64 3.82
CA SER A 82 1.62 8.58 4.94
C SER A 82 0.94 9.93 4.65
N ARG A 83 1.19 10.54 3.48
CA ARG A 83 0.57 11.83 3.13
C ARG A 83 -0.96 11.77 3.18
N LEU A 84 -1.56 10.75 2.59
CA LEU A 84 -3.02 10.59 2.63
C LEU A 84 -3.50 10.36 4.07
N GLY A 85 -2.84 9.49 4.82
CA GLY A 85 -3.19 9.22 6.21
C GLY A 85 -3.16 10.46 7.10
N VAL A 86 -2.07 11.23 7.04
CA VAL A 86 -1.91 12.46 7.82
C VAL A 86 -2.99 13.47 7.45
N SER A 87 -3.32 13.62 6.15
CA SER A 87 -4.41 14.53 5.72
C SER A 87 -5.77 14.17 6.33
N MET A 88 -5.99 12.89 6.68
CA MET A 88 -7.21 12.39 7.30
C MET A 88 -7.16 12.35 8.84
N GLY A 89 -6.04 12.77 9.44
CA GLY A 89 -5.83 12.77 10.89
C GLY A 89 -5.19 11.51 11.46
N ALA A 90 -4.66 10.61 10.63
CA ALA A 90 -3.81 9.51 11.09
C ALA A 90 -2.43 10.04 11.53
N LYS A 91 -1.74 9.24 12.35
CA LYS A 91 -0.38 9.56 12.79
C LYS A 91 0.64 9.05 11.78
N GLU A 92 1.56 9.92 11.37
CA GLU A 92 2.63 9.57 10.43
C GLU A 92 3.46 8.35 10.87
N ASN A 93 3.78 8.25 12.16
CA ASN A 93 4.59 7.14 12.69
C ASN A 93 3.90 5.77 12.57
N THR A 94 2.57 5.71 12.44
CA THR A 94 1.81 4.46 12.20
C THR A 94 2.28 3.77 10.92
N PHE A 95 2.61 4.55 9.88
CA PHE A 95 3.06 4.03 8.59
C PHE A 95 4.48 3.44 8.66
N MET A 96 5.29 3.84 9.65
CA MET A 96 6.60 3.23 9.89
C MET A 96 6.51 1.90 10.68
N GLY A 97 5.32 1.52 11.14
CA GLY A 97 5.07 0.28 11.89
C GLY A 97 4.75 -0.94 11.01
N LEU A 98 4.33 -2.03 11.66
CA LEU A 98 4.02 -3.30 10.98
C LEU A 98 2.86 -3.17 9.98
N SER A 99 1.81 -2.41 10.31
CA SER A 99 0.66 -2.18 9.43
C SER A 99 0.95 -1.26 8.24
N GLY A 100 2.07 -0.54 8.28
CA GLY A 100 2.55 0.31 7.18
C GLY A 100 3.66 -0.39 6.41
N ILE A 101 4.90 0.03 6.64
CA ILE A 101 6.08 -0.48 5.90
C ILE A 101 6.25 -2.00 6.02
N GLY A 102 5.96 -2.59 7.19
CA GLY A 102 6.15 -4.04 7.40
C GLY A 102 5.31 -4.87 6.43
N ASP A 103 4.01 -4.62 6.40
CA ASP A 103 3.07 -5.32 5.54
C ASP A 103 3.18 -4.89 4.06
N LEU A 104 3.53 -3.62 3.83
CA LEU A 104 3.81 -3.11 2.48
C LEU A 104 4.94 -3.88 1.81
N VAL A 105 6.08 -4.06 2.49
CA VAL A 105 7.25 -4.78 1.94
C VAL A 105 6.90 -6.23 1.64
N LEU A 106 6.22 -6.92 2.57
CA LEU A 106 5.78 -8.30 2.39
C LEU A 106 4.86 -8.43 1.18
N THR A 107 3.85 -7.56 1.08
CA THR A 107 2.82 -7.63 0.05
C THR A 107 3.37 -7.24 -1.33
N CYS A 108 4.29 -6.28 -1.40
CA CYS A 108 4.91 -5.82 -2.65
C CYS A 108 6.01 -6.75 -3.16
N SER A 109 6.51 -7.68 -2.34
CA SER A 109 7.64 -8.57 -2.70
C SER A 109 7.23 -10.04 -2.85
N SER A 110 5.93 -10.33 -2.80
CA SER A 110 5.42 -11.71 -2.76
C SER A 110 4.50 -12.02 -3.93
N PRO A 111 4.83 -13.01 -4.79
CA PRO A 111 3.93 -13.47 -5.85
C PRO A 111 2.69 -14.20 -5.30
N LEU A 112 2.66 -14.52 -4.00
CA LEU A 112 1.47 -15.08 -3.32
C LEU A 112 0.39 -14.01 -3.08
N SER A 113 0.74 -12.73 -3.15
CA SER A 113 -0.22 -11.62 -3.07
C SER A 113 -1.07 -11.58 -4.34
N ARG A 114 -2.39 -11.72 -4.20
CA ARG A 114 -3.33 -11.60 -5.33
C ARG A 114 -3.23 -10.25 -6.03
N ASN A 115 -2.99 -9.17 -5.27
CA ASN A 115 -2.81 -7.82 -5.80
C ASN A 115 -1.54 -7.74 -6.65
N TYR A 116 -0.45 -8.33 -6.18
CA TYR A 116 0.79 -8.43 -6.94
C TYR A 116 0.59 -9.20 -8.25
N THR A 117 -0.11 -10.34 -8.21
CA THR A 117 -0.39 -11.13 -9.42
C THR A 117 -1.24 -10.36 -10.44
N VAL A 118 -2.25 -9.60 -9.98
CA VAL A 118 -3.04 -8.73 -10.87
C VAL A 118 -2.14 -7.68 -11.51
N GLY A 119 -1.32 -7.00 -10.72
CA GLY A 119 -0.35 -6.04 -11.22
C GLY A 119 0.60 -6.64 -12.25
N TYR A 120 1.14 -7.83 -11.98
CA TYR A 120 2.05 -8.52 -12.89
C TYR A 120 1.41 -8.75 -14.27
N ARG A 121 0.17 -9.25 -14.31
CA ARG A 121 -0.56 -9.47 -15.57
C ARG A 121 -0.87 -8.17 -16.31
N LEU A 122 -1.25 -7.10 -15.59
CA LEU A 122 -1.39 -5.76 -16.16
C LEU A 122 -0.06 -5.27 -16.77
N GLY A 123 1.07 -5.53 -16.11
CA GLY A 123 2.40 -5.23 -16.62
C GLY A 123 2.78 -6.02 -17.88
N GLN A 124 2.25 -7.24 -18.04
CA GLN A 124 2.40 -8.06 -19.26
C GLN A 124 1.49 -7.59 -20.42
N GLY A 125 0.62 -6.60 -20.18
CA GLY A 125 -0.25 -6.01 -21.20
C GLY A 125 -1.67 -6.58 -21.23
N GLU A 126 -2.04 -7.46 -20.29
CA GLU A 126 -3.42 -7.90 -20.13
C GLU A 126 -4.29 -6.77 -19.55
N THR A 127 -5.56 -6.71 -19.94
CA THR A 127 -6.58 -5.83 -19.37
C THR A 127 -7.16 -6.41 -18.09
N LEU A 128 -7.78 -5.56 -17.25
CA LEU A 128 -8.48 -6.06 -16.06
C LEU A 128 -9.58 -7.07 -16.43
N GLY A 129 -10.28 -6.85 -17.54
CA GLY A 129 -11.34 -7.75 -18.03
C GLY A 129 -10.81 -9.17 -18.27
N GLU A 130 -9.72 -9.30 -19.03
CA GLU A 130 -9.04 -10.57 -19.30
C GLU A 130 -8.49 -11.21 -18.01
N ILE A 131 -8.03 -10.39 -17.07
CA ILE A 131 -7.51 -10.89 -15.80
C ILE A 131 -8.61 -11.51 -14.95
N MET A 132 -9.80 -10.92 -14.98
CA MET A 132 -10.96 -11.29 -14.18
C MET A 132 -11.78 -12.44 -14.79
N GLU A 133 -11.60 -12.74 -16.07
CA GLU A 133 -12.29 -13.83 -16.74
C GLU A 133 -12.07 -15.17 -16.01
N GLY A 134 -13.17 -15.86 -15.67
CA GLY A 134 -13.14 -17.12 -14.93
C GLY A 134 -12.75 -17.04 -13.45
N ARG A 135 -12.49 -15.85 -12.89
CA ARG A 135 -12.19 -15.68 -11.46
C ARG A 135 -13.46 -15.44 -10.63
N LYS A 136 -13.52 -16.11 -9.47
CA LYS A 136 -14.62 -15.96 -8.51
C LYS A 136 -14.54 -14.70 -7.63
N SER A 137 -13.36 -14.07 -7.54
CA SER A 137 -13.15 -12.90 -6.66
C SER A 137 -12.17 -11.90 -7.25
N VAL A 138 -12.49 -10.61 -7.16
CA VAL A 138 -11.60 -9.49 -7.50
C VAL A 138 -10.56 -9.31 -6.40
N ALA A 139 -9.33 -8.96 -6.77
CA ALA A 139 -8.31 -8.60 -5.77
C ALA A 139 -8.66 -7.25 -5.14
N GLU A 140 -8.60 -7.15 -3.81
CA GLU A 140 -9.04 -5.96 -3.06
C GLU A 140 -8.42 -4.65 -3.56
N GLY A 141 -7.12 -4.69 -3.94
CA GLY A 141 -6.38 -3.54 -4.44
C GLY A 141 -6.99 -2.91 -5.70
N VAL A 142 -7.74 -3.67 -6.50
CA VAL A 142 -8.48 -3.14 -7.66
C VAL A 142 -9.55 -2.16 -7.19
N HIS A 143 -10.38 -2.56 -6.23
CA HIS A 143 -11.42 -1.69 -5.67
C HIS A 143 -10.82 -0.56 -4.84
N THR A 144 -9.79 -0.86 -4.04
CA THR A 144 -9.09 0.15 -3.24
C THR A 144 -8.43 1.22 -4.10
N ALA A 145 -7.94 0.89 -5.31
CA ALA A 145 -7.33 1.88 -6.20
C ALA A 145 -8.31 3.00 -6.58
N LYS A 146 -9.57 2.63 -6.87
CA LYS A 146 -10.63 3.62 -7.15
C LYS A 146 -10.94 4.48 -5.93
N ALA A 147 -11.18 3.86 -4.78
CA ALA A 147 -11.48 4.58 -3.55
C ALA A 147 -10.33 5.51 -3.13
N ALA A 148 -9.08 5.05 -3.23
CA ALA A 148 -7.90 5.83 -2.89
C ALA A 148 -7.68 7.01 -3.86
N PHE A 149 -7.93 6.80 -5.16
CA PHE A 149 -7.88 7.88 -6.15
C PHE A 149 -8.96 8.95 -5.90
N GLU A 150 -10.21 8.55 -5.67
CA GLU A 150 -11.29 9.49 -5.36
C GLU A 150 -11.01 10.25 -4.06
N LEU A 151 -10.52 9.54 -3.03
CA LEU A 151 -10.17 10.12 -1.74
C LEU A 151 -9.00 11.09 -1.83
N SER A 152 -7.95 10.80 -2.61
CA SER A 152 -6.84 11.72 -2.81
C SER A 152 -7.28 13.02 -3.48
N ARG A 153 -8.24 12.95 -4.42
CA ARG A 153 -8.86 14.14 -5.04
C ARG A 153 -9.69 14.94 -4.05
N MET A 154 -10.47 14.28 -3.21
CA MET A 154 -11.27 14.95 -2.16
C MET A 154 -10.39 15.64 -1.11
N GLN A 155 -9.27 15.02 -0.72
CA GLN A 155 -8.31 15.57 0.25
C GLN A 155 -7.30 16.54 -0.38
N ASN A 156 -7.32 16.71 -1.72
CA ASN A 156 -6.34 17.49 -2.48
C ASN A 156 -4.88 17.05 -2.22
N ILE A 157 -4.65 15.73 -2.18
CA ILE A 157 -3.33 15.11 -1.93
C ILE A 157 -2.76 14.49 -3.21
N ASP A 158 -1.50 14.78 -3.49
CA ASP A 158 -0.74 14.22 -4.62
C ASP A 158 -0.37 12.75 -4.33
N MET A 159 -1.05 11.82 -5.03
CA MET A 159 -0.84 10.37 -4.98
C MET A 159 -0.60 9.79 -6.39
N PRO A 160 0.56 10.07 -6.99
CA PRO A 160 0.85 9.73 -8.38
C PRO A 160 0.87 8.23 -8.64
N ILE A 161 1.36 7.38 -7.72
CA ILE A 161 1.34 5.93 -7.90
C ILE A 161 -0.10 5.44 -7.92
N VAL A 162 -0.93 5.86 -6.95
CA VAL A 162 -2.36 5.52 -6.93
C VAL A 162 -3.08 5.98 -8.19
N GLU A 163 -2.83 7.21 -8.64
CA GLU A 163 -3.41 7.74 -9.87
C GLU A 163 -3.03 6.89 -11.09
N GLN A 164 -1.76 6.52 -11.24
CA GLN A 164 -1.33 5.71 -12.37
C GLN A 164 -1.90 4.29 -12.32
N VAL A 165 -1.98 3.68 -11.13
CA VAL A 165 -2.65 2.38 -10.96
C VAL A 165 -4.13 2.49 -11.32
N TYR A 166 -4.82 3.54 -10.87
CA TYR A 166 -6.21 3.79 -11.22
C TYR A 166 -6.40 3.87 -12.74
N LYS A 167 -5.58 4.66 -13.45
CA LYS A 167 -5.67 4.82 -14.91
C LYS A 167 -5.41 3.52 -15.65
N VAL A 168 -4.46 2.71 -15.19
CA VAL A 168 -4.19 1.39 -15.80
C VAL A 168 -5.39 0.46 -15.63
N ILE A 169 -6.03 0.47 -14.47
CA ILE A 169 -7.13 -0.45 -14.13
C ILE A 169 -8.47 -0.01 -14.75
N TYR A 170 -8.77 1.29 -14.74
CA TYR A 170 -10.10 1.83 -15.02
C TYR A 170 -10.19 2.69 -16.28
N GLU A 171 -9.06 3.11 -16.85
CA GLU A 171 -9.00 3.92 -18.08
C GLU A 171 -8.20 3.22 -19.19
N ASP A 172 -7.92 1.92 -19.02
CA ASP A 172 -7.17 1.07 -19.97
C ASP A 172 -5.81 1.68 -20.39
N LYS A 173 -5.21 2.49 -19.51
CA LYS A 173 -3.92 3.10 -19.79
C LYS A 173 -2.85 2.01 -19.86
N PRO A 174 -2.01 1.96 -20.92
CA PRO A 174 -0.92 0.98 -20.99
C PRO A 174 0.06 1.13 -19.81
N ALA A 175 0.36 0.02 -19.13
CA ALA A 175 1.26 -0.03 -17.98
C ALA A 175 2.63 0.64 -18.25
N LYS A 176 3.19 0.45 -19.44
CA LYS A 176 4.45 1.08 -19.85
C LYS A 176 4.38 2.61 -19.88
N MET A 177 3.25 3.17 -20.33
CA MET A 177 3.04 4.61 -20.32
C MET A 177 2.87 5.13 -18.88
N ALA A 178 2.16 4.39 -18.04
CA ALA A 178 2.02 4.73 -16.62
C ALA A 178 3.38 4.81 -15.90
N ALA A 179 4.26 3.83 -16.14
CA ALA A 179 5.62 3.86 -15.60
C ALA A 179 6.45 5.04 -16.15
N SER A 180 6.35 5.32 -17.45
CA SER A 180 7.03 6.47 -18.07
C SER A 180 6.58 7.81 -17.48
N ASP A 181 5.28 7.95 -17.21
CA ASP A 181 4.71 9.16 -16.61
C ASP A 181 5.19 9.38 -15.18
N LEU A 182 5.43 8.32 -14.40
CA LEU A 182 6.00 8.48 -13.05
C LEU A 182 7.44 9.00 -13.12
N MET A 183 8.23 8.52 -14.08
CA MET A 183 9.63 8.90 -14.25
C MET A 183 9.81 10.29 -14.85
N SER A 184 8.84 10.80 -15.62
CA SER A 184 8.92 12.11 -16.27
C SER A 184 8.46 13.27 -15.38
N ARG A 185 7.98 12.98 -14.16
CA ARG A 185 7.56 14.01 -13.20
C ARG A 185 8.73 14.87 -12.76
N THR A 186 8.44 16.14 -12.50
CA THR A 186 9.41 17.06 -11.91
C THR A 186 9.91 16.50 -10.58
N PRO A 187 11.24 16.34 -10.41
CA PRO A 187 11.82 15.91 -9.15
C PRO A 187 11.42 16.83 -8.01
N LYS A 188 11.17 16.26 -6.83
CA LYS A 188 10.92 16.97 -5.58
C LYS A 188 11.96 16.51 -4.54
N PRO A 189 12.27 17.33 -3.53
CA PRO A 189 13.06 16.89 -2.38
C PRO A 189 12.49 15.59 -1.77
N GLU A 190 13.37 14.76 -1.20
CA GLU A 190 12.98 13.47 -0.64
C GLU A 190 11.99 13.62 0.52
N PHE A 191 12.28 14.57 1.41
CA PHE A 191 11.43 14.99 2.51
C PHE A 191 11.02 16.44 2.29
N HIS A 192 9.80 16.81 2.69
CA HIS A 192 9.46 18.24 2.81
C HIS A 192 10.30 18.81 3.95
N GLU A 193 11.14 19.78 3.62
CA GLU A 193 11.78 20.60 4.65
C GLU A 193 10.67 21.37 5.36
N PRO A 194 10.60 21.35 6.70
CA PRO A 194 9.72 22.26 7.41
C PRO A 194 10.11 23.68 7.00
N GLU A 195 9.13 24.51 6.62
CA GLU A 195 9.37 25.94 6.47
C GLU A 195 10.05 26.42 7.76
N GLU A 196 11.25 26.99 7.64
CA GLU A 196 11.87 27.67 8.78
C GLU A 196 10.85 28.68 9.29
N ASN A 197 10.27 28.40 10.45
CA ASN A 197 9.55 29.41 11.20
C ASN A 197 10.59 30.50 11.48
N GLY A 198 10.56 31.56 10.69
CA GLY A 198 11.37 32.74 10.93
C GLY A 198 11.01 33.28 12.31
N ASP A 199 11.94 33.12 13.24
CA ASP A 199 11.96 33.85 14.51
C ASP A 199 12.12 35.36 14.27
#